data_AF-A0A2E1KFE6-F1
#
_entry.id   AF-A0A2E1KFE6-F1
#
_cell.length_a   1.000
_cell.length_b   1.000
_cell.length_c   1.000
_cell.angle_alpha   90.00
_cell.angle_beta   90.00
_cell.angle_gamma   90.00
#
_symmetry.space_group_name_H-M   'P 1'
#
loop_
_entity.id
_entity.type
_entity.pdbx_description
1 polymer ?
#
loop_
_entity_poly.entity_id
_entity_poly.type
_entity_poly.pdbx_seq_one_letter_code
_entity_poly.pdbx_strand_id
1 'polypeptide(L)' 'MQVTHEIGSTGIRVSPVALGCWPIAGMTSLDVNRPDSLATLRTAFELGINFFDTAYAYGANGESE' A
#
# COMPACT_ATOMS: atom_id res chain seq x y z
N MET A 1 11.13 -18.76 5.09
CA MET A 1 11.11 -17.49 5.85
C MET A 1 11.07 -16.35 4.86
N GLN A 2 10.17 -15.38 5.04
CA GLN A 2 10.09 -14.23 4.15
C GLN A 2 11.23 -13.25 4.48
N VAL A 3 11.96 -12.79 3.47
CA VAL A 3 13.06 -11.83 3.65
C VAL A 3 12.47 -10.49 4.08
N THR A 4 13.04 -9.88 5.11
CA THR A 4 12.64 -8.55 5.60
C THR A 4 13.88 -7.69 5.85
N HIS A 5 13.72 -6.37 5.77
CA HIS A 5 14.74 -5.38 6.08
C HIS A 5 14.28 -4.48 7.23
N GLU A 6 15.23 -3.97 8.00
CA GLU A 6 14.93 -2.98 9.02
C GLU A 6 14.93 -1.58 8.41
N ILE A 7 13.95 -0.75 8.77
CA ILE A 7 13.95 0.66 8.40
C ILE A 7 14.92 1.40 9.34
N GLY A 8 16.11 1.73 8.83
CA GLY A 8 17.14 2.42 9.62
C GLY A 8 17.50 1.63 10.89
N SER A 9 17.30 2.24 12.05
CA SER A 9 17.52 1.66 13.38
C SER A 9 16.24 1.62 14.23
N THR A 10 15.08 1.46 13.59
CA THR A 10 13.76 1.56 14.24
C THR A 10 13.28 0.25 14.85
N GLY A 11 13.91 -0.89 14.54
CA GLY A 11 13.39 -2.22 14.84
C GLY A 11 12.20 -2.66 13.98
N ILE A 12 11.66 -1.81 13.12
CA ILE A 12 10.52 -2.12 12.24
C ILE A 12 11.03 -2.96 11.05
N ARG A 13 10.45 -4.16 10.88
CA ARG A 13 10.82 -5.11 9.83
C ARG A 13 9.81 -5.08 8.68
N VAL A 14 10.26 -4.69 7.50
CA VAL A 14 9.41 -4.58 6.30
C VAL A 14 9.85 -5.53 5.19
N SER A 15 8.92 -5.92 4.32
CA SER A 15 9.19 -6.59 3.06
C SER A 15 10.12 -5.73 2.18
N PRO A 16 10.99 -6.33 1.36
CA PRO A 16 11.88 -5.58 0.45
C PRO A 16 11.11 -4.78 -0.61
N VAL A 17 9.84 -5.10 -0.83
CA VAL A 17 8.91 -4.39 -1.72
C VAL A 17 7.77 -3.84 -0.87
N ALA A 18 7.41 -2.58 -1.11
CA ALA A 18 6.23 -1.93 -0.54
C ALA A 18 5.19 -1.68 -1.64
N LEU A 19 3.91 -1.62 -1.26
CA LEU A 19 2.84 -1.19 -2.16
C LEU A 19 2.59 0.31 -1.97
N GLY A 20 2.79 1.11 -3.02
CA GLY A 20 2.38 2.51 -3.05
C GLY A 20 0.89 2.64 -3.36
N CYS A 21 0.16 3.35 -2.50
CA CYS A 21 -1.30 3.44 -2.54
C CYS A 21 -1.84 4.64 -3.34
N TRP A 22 -0.99 5.46 -3.99
CA TRP A 22 -1.42 6.60 -4.81
C TRP A 22 -2.64 6.33 -5.73
N PRO A 23 -2.71 5.19 -6.46
CA PRO A 23 -3.81 4.96 -7.38
C PRO A 23 -5.13 4.59 -6.68
N ILE A 24 -5.10 4.15 -5.42
CA ILE A 24 -6.22 3.44 -4.76
C ILE A 24 -7.48 4.30 -4.64
N ALA A 25 -7.31 5.62 -4.50
CA ALA A 25 -8.39 6.61 -4.45
C ALA A 25 -8.79 7.22 -5.81
N GLY A 26 -8.12 6.84 -6.91
CA GLY A 26 -8.54 7.24 -8.26
C GLY A 26 -8.34 8.71 -8.63
N MET A 27 -7.56 9.49 -7.85
CA MET A 27 -7.38 10.93 -8.09
C MET A 27 -6.81 11.28 -9.47
N THR A 28 -5.79 10.52 -9.92
CA THR A 28 -5.12 10.74 -11.22
C THR A 28 -4.99 9.47 -12.03
N SER A 29 -5.75 8.43 -11.68
CA SER A 29 -5.73 7.13 -12.33
C SER A 29 -7.12 6.84 -12.88
N LEU A 30 -7.20 6.39 -14.13
CA LEU A 30 -8.47 6.06 -14.78
C LEU A 30 -8.99 4.70 -14.31
N ASP A 31 -10.31 4.53 -14.37
CA ASP A 31 -11.01 3.25 -14.12
C ASP A 31 -10.78 2.62 -12.73
N VAL A 32 -10.39 3.44 -11.75
CA VAL A 32 -10.22 2.98 -10.36
C VAL A 32 -11.58 2.76 -9.70
N ASN A 33 -11.76 1.58 -9.10
CA ASN A 33 -12.95 1.24 -8.34
C ASN A 33 -12.57 0.55 -7.01
N ARG A 34 -13.47 0.68 -6.02
CA ARG A 34 -13.24 0.17 -4.67
C ARG A 34 -13.03 -1.36 -4.61
N PRO A 35 -13.80 -2.20 -5.32
CA PRO A 35 -13.56 -3.64 -5.36
C PRO A 35 -12.13 -4.02 -5.78
N ASP A 36 -11.64 -3.46 -6.89
CA ASP A 36 -10.31 -3.80 -7.42
C ASP A 36 -9.18 -3.24 -6.54
N SER A 37 -9.36 -2.04 -6.00
CA SER A 37 -8.49 -1.46 -4.98
C SER A 37 -8.35 -2.36 -3.75
N LEU A 38 -9.47 -2.87 -3.22
CA LEU A 38 -9.46 -3.79 -2.07
C LEU A 38 -8.84 -5.15 -2.43
N ALA A 39 -9.12 -5.68 -3.63
CA ALA A 39 -8.53 -6.93 -4.10
C ALA A 39 -7.00 -6.81 -4.24
N THR A 40 -6.51 -5.66 -4.71
CA THR A 40 -5.08 -5.35 -4.81
C THR A 40 -4.40 -5.35 -3.44
N LEU A 41 -4.97 -4.64 -2.47
CA LEU A 41 -4.46 -4.59 -1.09
C LEU A 41 -4.41 -5.97 -0.44
N ARG A 42 -5.50 -6.76 -0.60
CA ARG A 42 -5.58 -8.12 -0.07
C ARG A 42 -4.54 -9.04 -0.69
N THR A 43 -4.42 -9.01 -2.02
CA THR A 43 -3.44 -9.84 -2.73
C THR A 43 -2.01 -9.49 -2.31
N ALA A 44 -1.69 -8.20 -2.19
CA ALA A 44 -0.38 -7.76 -1.70
C ALA A 44 -0.08 -8.32 -0.30
N PHE A 45 -1.05 -8.22 0.62
CA PHE A 45 -0.94 -8.77 1.96
C PHE A 45 -0.78 -10.29 1.97
N GLU A 46 -1.56 -11.02 1.17
CA GLU A 46 -1.51 -12.48 1.06
C GLU A 46 -0.17 -12.98 0.46
N LEU A 47 0.44 -12.19 -0.43
CA LEU A 47 1.80 -12.43 -0.92
C LEU A 47 2.90 -12.00 0.07
N GLY A 48 2.50 -11.46 1.23
CA GLY A 48 3.34 -11.08 2.36
C GLY A 48 4.09 -9.75 2.19
N ILE A 49 3.54 -8.82 1.39
CA ILE A 49 3.87 -7.41 1.54
C ILE A 49 3.30 -6.94 2.88
N ASN A 50 4.14 -6.32 3.71
CA ASN A 50 3.74 -5.79 5.01
C ASN A 50 4.00 -4.28 5.15
N PHE A 51 4.39 -3.62 4.05
CA PHE A 51 4.64 -2.20 4.00
C PHE A 51 3.82 -1.55 2.89
N PHE A 52 2.91 -0.67 3.30
CA PHE A 52 1.98 0.06 2.44
C PHE A 52 2.24 1.55 2.64
N ASP A 53 2.54 2.24 1.54
CA ASP A 53 2.83 3.67 1.53
C ASP A 53 1.59 4.44 1.09
N THR A 54 1.07 5.31 1.96
CA THR A 54 -0.14 6.11 1.74
C THR A 54 0.07 7.53 2.24
N ALA A 55 -0.84 8.44 1.90
CA ALA A 55 -0.88 9.78 2.46
C ALA A 55 -2.31 10.33 2.42
N TYR A 56 -2.64 11.23 3.36
CA TYR A 56 -3.91 11.96 3.36
C TYR A 56 -4.25 12.63 2.02
N ALA A 57 -3.24 13.11 1.30
CA ALA A 57 -3.41 13.73 -0.02
C ALA A 57 -3.76 12.74 -1.14
N TYR A 58 -3.77 11.43 -0.88
CA TYR A 58 -4.11 10.38 -1.85
C TYR A 58 -5.63 10.14 -1.77
N GLY A 59 -6.37 11.16 -2.16
CA GLY A 59 -7.81 11.27 -1.98
C GLY A 59 -8.17 12.73 -1.71
N ALA A 60 -9.36 13.17 -2.14
CA ALA A 60 -9.82 14.52 -1.85
C ALA A 60 -10.01 14.74 -0.33
N ASN A 61 -10.31 13.67 0.42
CA ASN A 61 -10.55 13.67 1.86
C ASN A 61 -9.86 12.49 2.56
N GLY A 62 -8.72 12.02 2.04
CA GLY A 62 -7.98 10.90 2.64
C GLY A 62 -8.53 9.51 2.33
N GLU A 63 -9.23 9.32 1.22
CA GLU A 63 -9.88 8.04 0.88
C GLU A 63 -8.91 6.84 0.70
N SER A 64 -7.60 7.08 0.58
CA SER A 64 -6.57 6.03 0.56
C SER A 64 -6.12 5.55 1.95
N GLU A 65 -6.40 6.29 3.03
CA GLU A 65 -6.15 5.87 4.42
C GLU A 65 -7.31 5.03 4.99
#